data_AF-A0A661JKT4-F1
#
_entry.id   AF-A0A661JKT4-F1
#
_cell.length_a   1.000
_cell.length_b   1.000
_cell.length_c   1.000
_cell.angle_alpha   90.00
_cell.angle_beta   90.00
_cell.angle_gamma   90.00
#
_symmetry.space_group_name_H-M   'P 1'
#
loop_
_entity.id
_entity.type
_entity.pdbx_description
1 polymer ?
#
loop_
_entity_poly.entity_id
_entity_poly.type
_entity_poly.pdbx_seq_one_letter_code
_entity_poly.pdbx_strand_id
1 'polypeptide(L)'
;SLANFVLKTFHCTTNDQIAFSPEFTNCNDCGRTERGIREKCSYCGSRRVEGITRITGYFTKISSWNKGKIGELHDRYRNQEYFLTGTDSKIMVA
;
A
#
# COMPACT_ATOMS: atom_id res chain seq x y z
N SER A 1 11.82 1.50 13.65
CA SER A 1 11.30 2.63 12.87
C SER A 1 11.68 2.46 11.40
N LEU A 2 10.98 3.13 10.48
CA LEU A 2 11.32 3.13 9.05
C LEU A 2 12.76 3.62 8.79
N ALA A 3 13.17 4.67 9.50
CA ALA A 3 14.54 5.20 9.43
C ALA A 3 15.60 4.13 9.80
N ASN A 4 15.38 3.37 10.88
CA ASN A 4 16.31 2.30 11.27
C ASN A 4 16.38 1.18 10.24
N PHE A 5 15.27 0.85 9.55
CA PHE A 5 15.28 -0.12 8.47
C PHE A 5 16.17 0.36 7.31
N VAL A 6 15.98 1.61 6.86
CA VAL A 6 16.79 2.21 5.78
C VAL A 6 18.28 2.24 6.16
N LEU A 7 18.61 2.69 7.37
CA LEU A 7 20.00 2.73 7.86
C LEU A 7 20.64 1.34 7.87
N LYS A 8 19.93 0.33 8.39
CA LYS A 8 20.44 -1.04 8.44
C LYS A 8 20.61 -1.64 7.04
N THR A 9 19.65 -1.44 6.14
CA THR A 9 19.78 -1.93 4.75
C THR A 9 20.99 -1.30 4.07
N PHE A 10 21.20 0.01 4.23
CA PHE A 10 22.34 0.71 3.65
C PHE A 10 23.69 0.23 4.22
N HIS A 11 23.81 0.10 5.54
CA HIS A 11 25.09 -0.24 6.17
C HIS A 11 25.42 -1.73 6.19
N CYS A 12 24.41 -2.60 6.21
CA CYS A 12 24.60 -4.04 6.47
C CYS A 12 24.34 -4.92 5.24
N THR A 13 24.05 -4.34 4.07
CA THR A 13 23.83 -5.08 2.83
C THR A 13 24.48 -4.35 1.65
N THR A 14 24.50 -4.98 0.47
CA THR A 14 24.90 -4.36 -0.80
C THR A 14 23.70 -3.88 -1.63
N ASN A 15 22.56 -3.61 -0.97
CA ASN A 15 21.34 -3.19 -1.65
C ASN A 15 21.52 -1.82 -2.32
N ASP A 16 21.19 -1.74 -3.60
CA ASP A 16 21.33 -0.52 -4.42
C ASP A 16 20.08 0.39 -4.39
N GLN A 17 18.90 -0.20 -4.18
CA GLN A 17 17.64 0.56 -4.14
C GLN A 17 16.58 -0.06 -3.23
N ILE A 18 15.96 0.79 -2.41
CA ILE A 18 14.74 0.51 -1.65
C ILE A 18 13.59 1.33 -2.22
N ALA A 19 12.47 0.68 -2.51
CA ALA A 19 11.24 1.35 -2.93
C ALA A 19 10.08 0.96 -2.01
N PHE A 20 9.54 1.95 -1.27
CA PHE A 20 8.29 1.77 -0.53
C PHE A 20 7.12 2.12 -1.45
N SER A 21 6.33 1.11 -1.82
CA SER A 21 5.20 1.26 -2.73
C SER A 21 3.87 1.03 -2.03
N PRO A 22 3.32 2.03 -1.31
CA PRO A 22 1.98 1.94 -0.78
C PRO A 22 0.94 1.86 -1.92
N GLU A 23 -0.25 1.41 -1.58
CA GLU A 23 -1.41 1.37 -2.47
C GLU A 23 -2.27 2.61 -2.25
N PHE A 24 -2.96 3.05 -3.30
CA PHE A 24 -3.85 4.21 -3.26
C PHE A 24 -5.15 3.98 -4.03
N THR A 25 -6.15 4.78 -3.70
CA THR A 25 -7.39 4.91 -4.46
C THR A 25 -7.62 6.37 -4.83
N ASN A 26 -7.79 6.66 -6.11
CA ASN A 26 -8.18 7.97 -6.61
C ASN A 26 -9.67 8.01 -6.97
N CYS A 27 -10.39 9.03 -6.52
CA CYS A 27 -11.80 9.21 -6.88
C CYS A 27 -11.94 10.03 -8.16
N ASN A 28 -12.70 9.53 -9.13
CA ASN A 28 -12.96 10.23 -10.38
C ASN A 28 -14.03 11.33 -10.26
N ASP A 29 -14.69 11.43 -9.10
CA ASP A 29 -15.80 12.38 -8.89
C ASP A 29 -15.40 13.60 -8.09
N CYS A 30 -14.70 13.39 -6.97
CA CYS A 30 -14.22 14.49 -6.13
C CYS A 30 -12.72 14.75 -6.29
N GLY A 31 -12.01 13.98 -7.12
CA GLY A 31 -10.58 14.16 -7.40
C GLY A 31 -9.63 13.83 -6.24
N ARG A 32 -10.14 13.35 -5.09
CA ARG A 32 -9.29 13.03 -3.93
C ARG A 32 -8.63 11.67 -4.08
N THR A 33 -7.37 11.60 -3.66
CA THR A 33 -6.62 10.35 -3.50
C THR A 33 -6.51 9.98 -2.02
N GLU A 34 -6.72 8.71 -1.70
CA GLU A 34 -6.57 8.15 -0.36
C GLU A 34 -5.66 6.91 -0.35
N ARG A 35 -5.14 6.57 0.83
CA ARG A 35 -4.29 5.39 1.01
C ARG A 35 -5.13 4.11 1.08
N GLY A 36 -4.58 3.04 0.50
CA GLY A 36 -5.18 1.71 0.38
C GLY A 36 -6.01 1.55 -0.88
N ILE A 37 -6.27 0.31 -1.29
CA ILE A 37 -7.23 -0.03 -2.35
C ILE A 37 -8.63 -0.14 -1.73
N ARG A 38 -9.55 0.71 -2.20
CA ARG A 38 -10.94 0.78 -1.72
C ARG A 38 -11.93 0.72 -2.87
N GLU A 39 -13.10 0.17 -2.60
CA GLU A 39 -14.22 0.09 -3.56
C GLU A 39 -15.06 1.38 -3.63
N LYS A 40 -14.93 2.26 -2.62
CA LYS A 40 -15.69 3.49 -2.47
C LYS A 40 -14.81 4.58 -1.87
N CYS A 41 -14.94 5.80 -2.38
CA CYS A 41 -14.27 6.98 -1.86
C CYS A 41 -14.76 7.30 -0.44
N SER A 42 -13.84 7.40 0.52
CA SER A 42 -14.19 7.75 1.92
C SER A 42 -14.69 9.19 2.08
N TYR A 43 -14.40 10.08 1.13
CA TYR A 43 -14.75 11.50 1.22
C TYR A 43 -16.14 11.82 0.68
N CYS A 44 -16.48 11.35 -0.53
CA CYS A 44 -17.76 11.67 -1.18
C CYS A 44 -18.69 10.46 -1.37
N GLY A 45 -18.21 9.25 -1.06
CA GLY A 45 -18.99 8.02 -1.22
C GLY A 45 -19.17 7.53 -2.66
N SER A 46 -18.48 8.11 -3.65
CA SER A 46 -18.53 7.57 -5.01
C SER A 46 -17.86 6.20 -5.12
N ARG A 47 -18.42 5.32 -5.96
CA ARG A 47 -17.78 4.07 -6.40
C ARG A 47 -16.96 4.23 -7.69
N ARG A 48 -16.99 5.41 -8.31
CA ARG A 48 -16.15 5.71 -9.48
C ARG A 48 -14.74 6.03 -9.00
N VAL A 49 -13.98 4.97 -8.73
CA VAL A 49 -12.64 5.05 -8.15
C VAL A 49 -11.65 4.21 -8.95
N GLU A 50 -10.40 4.64 -8.95
CA GLU A 50 -9.27 3.93 -9.54
C GLU A 50 -8.27 3.52 -8.48
N GLY A 51 -7.96 2.23 -8.41
CA GLY A 51 -6.85 1.73 -7.62
C GLY A 51 -5.51 2.02 -8.31
N ILE A 52 -4.51 2.46 -7.54
CA ILE A 52 -3.18 2.83 -8.03
C ILE A 52 -2.15 2.09 -7.18
N THR A 53 -1.25 1.36 -7.84
CA THR A 53 -0.15 0.68 -7.17
C THR A 53 1.06 0.53 -8.09
N ARG A 54 2.23 0.26 -7.51
CA ARG A 54 3.49 0.14 -8.25
C ARG A 54 3.62 -1.25 -8.87
N ILE A 55 4.07 -1.30 -10.13
CA ILE A 55 4.52 -2.51 -10.83
C ILE A 55 6.06 -2.52 -10.90
N THR A 56 6.67 -3.02 -11.97
CA THR A 56 8.10 -2.93 -12.28
C THR A 56 8.52 -1.49 -12.57
N GLY A 57 8.66 -0.67 -11.53
CA GLY A 57 9.32 0.64 -11.62
C GLY A 57 8.44 1.84 -11.29
N TYR A 58 7.16 1.81 -11.68
CA TYR A 58 6.28 2.98 -11.65
C TYR A 58 4.86 2.64 -11.18
N PHE A 59 4.10 3.67 -10.79
CA PHE A 59 2.70 3.57 -10.40
C PHE A 59 1.79 3.55 -11.62
N THR A 60 0.79 2.68 -11.60
CA THR A 60 -0.18 2.52 -12.69
C THR A 60 -1.57 2.21 -12.12
N LYS A 61 -2.60 2.47 -12.93
CA LYS A 61 -3.99 2.16 -12.60
C LYS A 61 -4.20 0.65 -12.67
N ILE A 62 -4.76 0.06 -11.62
CA ILE A 62 -5.06 -1.36 -11.54
C ILE A 62 -6.04 -1.79 -12.64
N SER A 63 -6.96 -0.90 -13.06
CA SER A 63 -7.89 -1.14 -14.17
C SER A 63 -7.21 -1.43 -15.52
N SER A 64 -5.94 -1.04 -15.68
CA SER A 64 -5.15 -1.31 -16.89
C SER A 64 -4.36 -2.63 -16.85
N TRP A 65 -4.47 -3.40 -15.76
CA TRP A 65 -3.66 -4.58 -15.53
C TRP A 65 -4.27 -5.84 -16.15
N ASN A 66 -3.41 -6.75 -16.61
CA ASN A 66 -3.83 -8.07 -17.04
C ASN A 66 -4.11 -9.00 -15.84
N LYS A 67 -4.74 -10.16 -16.08
CA LYS A 67 -5.10 -11.14 -15.04
C LYS A 67 -3.92 -11.60 -14.19
N GLY A 68 -2.73 -11.76 -14.78
CA GLY A 68 -1.53 -12.17 -14.05
C GLY A 68 -1.10 -11.13 -13.02
N LYS A 69 -1.09 -9.84 -13.39
CA LYS A 69 -0.75 -8.74 -12.48
C LYS A 69 -1.80 -8.53 -11.38
N ILE A 70 -3.07 -8.79 -11.68
CA ILE A 70 -4.11 -8.85 -10.65
C ILE A 70 -3.83 -9.99 -9.66
N GLY A 71 -3.44 -11.18 -10.13
CA GLY A 71 -2.98 -12.27 -9.28
C GLY A 71 -1.81 -11.88 -8.38
N GLU A 72 -0.75 -11.31 -8.96
CA GLU A 72 0.40 -10.80 -8.19
C GLU A 72 0.00 -9.77 -7.12
N LEU A 73 -1.02 -8.95 -7.36
CA LEU A 73 -1.54 -8.01 -6.36
C LEU A 73 -2.24 -8.73 -5.20
N HIS A 74 -3.04 -9.76 -5.49
CA HIS A 74 -3.73 -10.55 -4.47
C HIS A 74 -2.76 -11.35 -3.59
N ASP A 75 -1.64 -11.80 -4.14
CA ASP A 75 -0.63 -12.58 -3.41
C ASP A 75 0.25 -11.71 -2.50
N ARG A 76 0.12 -10.37 -2.54
CA ARG A 76 0.89 -9.49 -1.67
C ARG A 76 0.49 -9.70 -0.21
N TYR A 77 1.48 -10.08 0.60
CA TYR A 77 1.28 -10.23 2.03
C TYR A 77 0.97 -8.87 2.69
N ARG A 78 -0.19 -8.79 3.32
CA ARG A 78 -0.60 -7.63 4.12
C ARG A 78 -0.42 -7.98 5.59
N ASN A 79 0.50 -7.28 6.24
CA ASN A 79 0.76 -7.39 7.69
C ASN A 79 -0.43 -6.86 8.51
N GLN A 80 -1.54 -7.60 8.57
CA GLN A 80 -2.79 -7.16 9.22
C GLN A 80 -2.59 -6.86 10.72
N GLU A 81 -1.71 -7.60 11.39
CA GLU A 81 -1.42 -7.46 12.83
C GLU A 81 -1.00 -6.03 13.23
N TYR A 82 -0.36 -5.29 12.33
CA TYR A 82 0.09 -3.91 12.59
C TYR A 82 -1.00 -2.86 12.31
N PHE A 83 -2.15 -3.25 11.76
CA PHE A 83 -3.28 -2.37 11.46
C PHE A 83 -4.52 -2.64 12.34
N LEU A 84 -4.52 -3.73 13.12
CA LEU A 84 -5.61 -4.13 14.01
C LEU A 84 -5.49 -3.58 15.45
N THR A 85 -4.46 -2.79 15.75
CA THR A 85 -4.25 -2.16 17.07
C THR A 85 -5.09 -0.89 17.23
N GLY A 86 -6.42 -1.05 17.05
CA GLY A 86 -7.45 -0.04 17.26
C GLY A 86 -8.42 -0.38 18.38
N THR A 87 -8.06 -1.28 19.29
CA THR A 87 -8.71 -1.45 20.59
C THR A 87 -7.64 -1.52 21.66
N ASP A 88 -7.68 -0.56 22.59
CA ASP A 88 -6.84 -0.46 23.77
C ASP A 88 -6.66 -1.82 24.47
N SER A 89 -5.41 -2.25 24.61
CA SER A 89 -4.81 -2.66 25.90
C SER A 89 -3.43 -3.28 25.67
N LYS A 90 -2.44 -2.70 26.35
CA LYS A 90 -1.17 -3.29 26.82
C LYS A 90 -0.71 -4.56 26.10
N ILE A 91 0.35 -4.43 25.31
CA ILE A 91 1.23 -5.57 25.04
C ILE A 91 2.64 -5.20 25.50
N MET A 92 2.98 -5.70 26.70
CA MET A 92 4.34 -6.10 27.03
C MET A 92 4.66 -7.32 26.17
N VAL A 93 5.82 -7.35 25.51
CA VAL A 93 6.44 -8.62 25.13
C VAL A 93 7.90 -8.58 25.57
N ALA A 94 8.31 -9.69 26.19
CA ALA A 94 9.64 -10.04 26.62
C ALA A 94 10.63 -10.18 25.44
#